data_AF-V5I0W2-F1
#
_entry.id   AF-V5I0W2-F1
#
_cell.length_a   1.000
_cell.length_b   1.000
_cell.length_c   1.000
_cell.angle_alpha   90.00
_cell.angle_beta   90.00
_cell.angle_gamma   90.00
#
_symmetry.space_group_name_H-M   'P 1'
#
loop_
_entity.id
_entity.type
_entity.pdbx_description
1 polymer ?
#
loop_
_entity_poly.entity_id
_entity_poly.type
_entity_poly.pdbx_seq_one_letter_code
_entity_poly.pdbx_strand_id
1 'polypeptide(L)'
;FITVDAHAEECFHDTATSGTKMGLTFEVAEGGFLDIDVKITGPDGKVVYQGERESSGKYTFAAYADGTYHYCFSNAMSTMTPKIVMFSMDIRRRPRPKTQEGEEATRKQAGGDDQGAGQHR
;
A
#
# COMPACT_ATOMS: atom_id res chain seq x y z
N PHE A 1 0.00 8.12 16.26
CA PHE A 1 -0.44 9.52 16.42
C PHE A 1 0.52 10.42 15.68
N ILE A 2 0.03 11.53 15.15
CA ILE A 2 0.81 12.62 14.56
C ILE A 2 0.39 13.94 15.19
N THR A 3 1.30 14.90 15.19
CA THR A 3 1.00 16.28 15.57
C THR A 3 1.00 17.10 14.29
N VAL A 4 -0.09 17.82 14.02
CA VAL A 4 -0.21 18.75 12.90
C VAL A 4 -0.25 20.17 13.45
N ASP A 5 0.84 20.91 13.27
CA ASP A 5 0.98 22.28 13.78
C ASP A 5 -0.05 23.23 13.17
N ALA A 6 -0.22 24.40 13.79
CA ALA A 6 -1.08 25.45 13.25
C ALA A 6 -0.62 25.85 11.85
N HIS A 7 -1.55 25.89 10.89
CA HIS A 7 -1.28 26.20 9.48
C HIS A 7 -0.31 25.24 8.77
N ALA A 8 -0.07 24.06 9.33
CA ALA A 8 0.77 23.03 8.73
C ALA A 8 -0.06 21.94 8.02
N GLU A 9 0.61 21.20 7.14
CA GLU A 9 0.11 19.99 6.49
C GLU A 9 1.16 18.88 6.70
N GLU A 10 0.71 17.73 7.16
CA GLU A 10 1.53 16.53 7.33
C GLU A 10 1.10 15.45 6.34
N CYS A 11 2.02 14.97 5.52
CA CYS A 11 1.73 14.01 4.46
C CYS A 11 2.48 12.69 4.63
N PHE A 12 1.77 11.59 4.42
CA PHE A 12 2.26 10.23 4.41
C PHE A 12 2.07 9.62 3.03
N HIS A 13 2.88 8.63 2.68
CA HIS A 13 2.80 8.01 1.36
C HIS A 13 2.90 6.50 1.40
N ASP A 14 2.22 5.86 0.47
CA ASP A 14 2.29 4.42 0.26
C ASP A 14 2.28 4.07 -1.22
N THR A 15 2.93 2.95 -1.57
CA THR A 15 3.01 2.49 -2.96
C THR A 15 2.13 1.27 -3.20
N ALA A 16 1.27 1.37 -4.21
CA ALA A 16 0.31 0.34 -4.57
C ALA A 16 0.37 0.03 -6.07
N THR A 17 -0.03 -1.20 -6.41
CA THR A 17 -0.37 -1.55 -7.79
C THR A 17 -1.86 -1.37 -8.01
N SER A 18 -2.27 -1.10 -9.25
CA SER A 18 -3.66 -0.98 -9.67
C SER A 18 -4.48 -2.18 -9.18
N GLY A 19 -5.69 -1.89 -8.70
CA GLY A 19 -6.60 -2.83 -8.07
C GLY A 19 -6.29 -3.18 -6.60
N THR A 20 -5.17 -2.74 -6.03
CA THR A 20 -4.88 -2.94 -4.60
C THR A 20 -5.90 -2.18 -3.76
N LYS A 21 -6.53 -2.85 -2.79
CA LYS A 21 -7.43 -2.18 -1.84
C LYS A 21 -6.59 -1.48 -0.78
N MET A 22 -6.73 -0.16 -0.70
CA MET A 22 -6.10 0.71 0.28
C MET A 22 -7.15 1.26 1.24
N GLY A 23 -6.76 1.57 2.46
CA GLY A 23 -7.63 2.14 3.47
C GLY A 23 -6.92 3.18 4.34
N LEU A 24 -7.69 4.17 4.79
CA LEU A 24 -7.30 5.15 5.79
C LEU A 24 -8.36 5.13 6.89
N THR A 25 -7.95 5.02 8.14
CA THR A 25 -8.80 5.30 9.31
C THR A 25 -8.13 6.38 10.12
N PHE A 26 -8.86 7.40 10.56
CA PHE A 26 -8.32 8.45 11.42
C PHE A 26 -9.34 8.98 12.42
N GLU A 27 -8.83 9.62 13.47
CA GLU A 27 -9.59 10.29 14.53
C GLU A 27 -8.73 11.41 15.14
N VAL A 28 -9.33 12.60 15.30
CA VAL A 28 -8.69 13.73 15.98
C VAL A 28 -8.83 13.53 17.48
N ALA A 29 -7.71 13.26 18.15
CA ALA A 29 -7.68 12.99 19.58
C ALA A 29 -7.69 14.27 20.41
N GLU A 30 -6.96 15.30 19.98
CA GLU A 30 -6.80 16.55 20.73
C GLU A 30 -6.59 17.76 19.81
N GLY A 31 -6.90 18.95 20.33
CA GLY A 31 -6.64 20.24 19.70
C GLY A 31 -7.88 20.87 19.06
N GLY A 32 -8.06 22.18 19.30
CA GLY A 32 -9.07 22.99 18.62
C GLY A 32 -10.50 22.48 18.67
N PHE A 33 -11.17 22.52 17.52
CA PHE A 33 -12.55 22.04 17.33
C PHE A 33 -12.64 20.53 17.10
N LEU A 34 -11.54 19.79 17.31
CA LEU A 34 -11.46 18.35 17.05
C LEU A 34 -11.81 17.99 15.60
N ASP A 35 -11.35 18.81 14.65
CA ASP A 35 -11.56 18.63 13.22
C ASP A 35 -10.23 18.59 12.47
N ILE A 36 -10.16 18.04 11.26
CA ILE A 36 -8.97 18.09 10.40
C ILE A 36 -9.39 18.02 8.93
N ASP A 37 -8.63 18.69 8.05
CA ASP A 37 -8.81 18.54 6.61
C ASP A 37 -7.96 17.35 6.14
N VAL A 38 -8.56 16.47 5.34
CA VAL A 38 -7.91 15.25 4.84
C VAL A 38 -7.93 15.25 3.33
N LYS A 39 -6.78 14.99 2.71
CA LYS A 39 -6.64 14.92 1.25
C LYS A 39 -5.85 13.68 0.87
N ILE A 40 -6.42 12.85 0.00
CA ILE A 40 -5.74 11.69 -0.59
C ILE A 40 -5.53 11.99 -2.08
N THR A 41 -4.29 11.91 -2.53
CA THR A 41 -3.93 12.07 -3.95
C THR A 41 -3.26 10.81 -4.47
N GLY A 42 -3.52 10.48 -5.74
CA GLY A 42 -2.86 9.36 -6.39
C GLY A 42 -1.61 9.77 -7.18
N PRO A 43 -1.00 8.81 -7.90
CA PRO A 43 0.33 8.98 -8.50
C PRO A 43 0.40 10.01 -9.64
N ASP A 44 -0.74 10.33 -10.26
CA ASP A 44 -0.86 11.38 -11.27
C ASP A 44 -1.31 12.74 -10.69
N GLY A 45 -1.31 12.88 -9.36
CA GLY A 45 -1.74 14.07 -8.65
C GLY A 45 -3.25 14.26 -8.55
N LYS A 46 -4.05 13.32 -9.08
CA LYS A 46 -5.52 13.40 -8.96
C LYS A 46 -5.95 13.18 -7.51
N VAL A 47 -6.91 13.99 -7.09
CA VAL A 47 -7.57 13.85 -5.78
C VAL A 47 -8.45 12.60 -5.83
N VAL A 48 -8.14 11.64 -4.97
CA VAL A 48 -8.94 10.43 -4.73
C VAL A 48 -10.04 10.72 -3.73
N TYR A 49 -9.72 11.51 -2.71
CA TYR A 49 -10.64 11.88 -1.65
C TYR A 49 -10.21 13.22 -1.03
N GLN A 50 -11.18 14.03 -0.66
CA GLN A 50 -10.99 15.28 0.06
C GLN A 50 -12.14 15.47 1.05
N GLY A 51 -11.78 15.65 2.32
CA GLY A 51 -12.70 15.97 3.42
C GLY A 51 -12.23 17.23 4.12
N GLU A 52 -13.20 18.05 4.52
CA GLU A 52 -12.93 19.30 5.25
C GLU A 52 -13.57 19.20 6.63
N ARG A 53 -12.82 19.63 7.65
CA ARG A 53 -13.25 19.66 9.05
C ARG A 53 -13.89 18.35 9.56
N GLU A 54 -13.22 17.22 9.31
CA GLU A 54 -13.67 15.92 9.81
C GLU A 54 -13.03 15.59 11.16
N SER A 55 -13.82 15.10 12.11
CA SER A 55 -13.31 14.66 13.41
C SER A 55 -12.78 13.22 13.40
N SER A 56 -13.33 12.38 12.53
CA SER A 56 -12.91 11.00 12.30
C SER A 56 -13.43 10.52 10.97
N GLY A 57 -12.84 9.44 10.45
CA GLY A 57 -13.30 8.84 9.21
C GLY A 57 -12.63 7.51 8.89
N LYS A 58 -13.30 6.73 8.04
CA LYS A 58 -12.78 5.49 7.49
C LYS A 58 -13.03 5.45 5.99
N TYR A 59 -11.95 5.52 5.23
CA TYR A 59 -11.95 5.51 3.78
C TYR A 59 -11.31 4.23 3.25
N THR A 60 -11.92 3.63 2.24
CA THR A 60 -11.38 2.45 1.56
C THR A 60 -11.59 2.62 0.08
N PHE A 61 -10.52 2.51 -0.70
CA PHE A 61 -10.54 2.67 -2.14
C PHE A 61 -9.64 1.64 -2.81
N ALA A 62 -9.82 1.43 -4.12
CA ALA A 62 -8.89 0.65 -4.92
C ALA A 62 -7.93 1.60 -5.64
N ALA A 63 -6.64 1.29 -5.61
CA ALA A 63 -5.65 2.01 -6.43
C ALA A 63 -6.07 1.90 -7.91
N TYR A 64 -6.25 3.02 -8.59
CA TYR A 64 -6.61 3.04 -10.01
C TYR A 64 -5.39 2.86 -10.92
N ALA A 65 -4.20 3.22 -10.44
CA ALA A 65 -2.95 3.12 -11.17
C ALA A 65 -1.82 2.63 -10.24
N ASP A 66 -0.76 2.12 -10.86
CA ASP A 66 0.48 1.81 -10.16
C ASP A 66 1.17 3.11 -9.74
N GLY A 67 1.64 3.17 -8.50
CA GLY A 67 2.48 4.28 -8.03
C GLY A 67 2.20 4.67 -6.58
N THR A 68 2.65 5.88 -6.26
CA THR A 68 2.61 6.44 -4.90
C THR A 68 1.34 7.23 -4.68
N TYR A 69 0.62 6.88 -3.62
CA TYR A 69 -0.54 7.60 -3.10
C TYR A 69 -0.11 8.40 -1.86
N HIS A 70 -0.60 9.64 -1.74
CA HIS A 70 -0.29 10.53 -0.62
C HIS A 70 -1.54 10.78 0.21
N TYR A 71 -1.38 10.78 1.52
CA TYR A 71 -2.40 11.00 2.54
C TYR A 71 -1.96 12.20 3.37
N CYS A 72 -2.63 13.33 3.21
CA CYS A 72 -2.27 14.58 3.86
C CYS A 72 -3.34 15.00 4.86
N PHE A 73 -2.89 15.40 6.05
CA PHE A 73 -3.70 15.98 7.12
C PHE A 73 -3.31 17.45 7.27
N SER A 74 -4.27 18.35 7.11
CA SER A 74 -4.03 19.79 7.13
C SER A 74 -4.79 20.47 8.27
N ASN A 75 -4.05 21.31 8.99
CA ASN A 75 -4.58 22.22 10.01
C ASN A 75 -4.54 23.67 9.50
N ALA A 76 -4.83 23.87 8.21
CA ALA A 76 -4.79 25.19 7.59
C ALA A 76 -5.84 26.15 8.13
N MET A 77 -7.05 25.64 8.43
CA MET A 77 -8.24 26.49 8.58
C MET A 77 -8.70 26.73 10.03
N SER A 78 -8.23 25.96 11.02
CA SER A 78 -9.03 25.83 12.25
C SER A 78 -8.40 26.34 13.55
N THR A 79 -7.08 26.42 13.76
CA THR A 79 -6.58 26.81 15.11
C THR A 79 -5.15 27.33 15.22
N MET A 80 -4.94 28.20 16.22
CA MET A 80 -3.62 28.64 16.72
C MET A 80 -2.83 27.53 17.43
N THR A 81 -3.46 26.38 17.71
CA THR A 81 -2.84 25.26 18.43
C THR A 81 -2.64 24.06 17.50
N PRO A 82 -1.60 23.25 17.73
CA PRO A 82 -1.43 21.97 17.06
C PRO A 82 -2.59 21.01 17.35
N LYS A 83 -2.79 20.05 16.45
CA LYS A 83 -3.78 18.98 16.58
C LYS A 83 -3.09 17.63 16.66
N ILE A 84 -3.63 16.73 17.48
CA ILE A 84 -3.15 15.35 17.60
C ILE A 84 -4.12 14.43 16.86
N VAL A 85 -3.63 13.74 15.83
CA VAL A 85 -4.44 12.83 15.01
C VAL A 85 -3.94 11.41 15.16
N MET A 86 -4.83 10.49 15.49
CA MET A 86 -4.59 9.06 15.39
C MET A 86 -4.98 8.60 13.99
N PHE A 87 -4.13 7.80 13.33
CA PHE A 87 -4.48 7.25 12.02
C PHE A 87 -3.83 5.89 11.78
N SER A 88 -4.39 5.13 10.84
CA SER A 88 -3.89 3.86 10.34
C SER A 88 -4.10 3.77 8.83
N MET A 89 -3.07 3.30 8.12
CA MET A 89 -3.11 3.03 6.68
C MET A 89 -3.10 1.52 6.45
N ASP A 90 -4.04 1.01 5.67
CA ASP A 90 -4.22 -0.42 5.38
C ASP A 90 -3.98 -0.71 3.90
N ILE A 91 -3.09 -1.66 3.58
CA ILE A 91 -2.89 -2.13 2.20
C ILE A 91 -3.23 -3.62 2.11
N ARG A 92 -4.38 -3.93 1.52
CA ARG A 92 -4.78 -5.32 1.25
C ARG A 92 -4.33 -5.72 -0.16
N ARG A 93 -3.10 -6.23 -0.24
CA ARG A 93 -2.62 -6.90 -1.45
C ARG A 93 -3.32 -8.25 -1.59
N ARG A 94 -3.89 -8.54 -2.75
CA ARG A 94 -4.17 -9.93 -3.11
C ARG A 94 -2.83 -10.67 -3.16
N PRO A 95 -2.69 -11.87 -2.55
CA PRO A 95 -1.48 -12.66 -2.75
C PRO A 95 -1.30 -12.87 -4.25
N ARG A 96 -0.16 -12.46 -4.81
CA ARG A 96 0.20 -12.86 -6.18
C ARG A 96 0.39 -14.38 -6.14
N PRO A 97 -0.30 -15.17 -6.98
CA PRO A 97 0.11 -16.56 -7.18
C PRO A 97 1.54 -16.52 -7.73
N LYS A 98 2.47 -17.23 -7.08
CA LYS A 98 3.84 -17.41 -7.60
C LYS A 98 3.74 -18.31 -8.82
N THR A 99 3.65 -17.73 -10.01
CA THR A 99 3.85 -18.48 -11.25
C THR A 99 5.34 -18.80 -11.34
N GLN A 100 5.70 -20.06 -11.11
CA GLN A 100 7.00 -20.59 -11.48
C GLN A 100 7.02 -20.67 -13.02
N GLU A 101 7.69 -19.72 -13.66
CA GLU A 101 8.10 -19.84 -15.07
C GLU A 101 9.18 -20.92 -15.14
N GLY A 102 8.94 -21.96 -15.94
CA GLY A 102 9.94 -22.93 -16.35
C GLY A 102 10.30 -22.74 -17.82
N GLU A 103 11.56 -22.99 -18.17
CA GLU A 103 11.95 -23.37 -19.53
C GLU A 103 13.19 -24.27 -19.51
N GLU A 104 13.23 -25.18 -20.49
CA GLU A 104 13.82 -26.52 -20.50
C GLU A 104 15.20 -26.66 -21.19
N ALA A 105 15.82 -27.82 -20.92
CA ALA A 105 16.66 -28.66 -21.80
C ALA A 105 18.16 -28.35 -22.05
N THR A 106 19.02 -29.29 -21.63
CA THR A 106 19.90 -30.00 -22.57
C THR A 106 20.32 -31.39 -22.07
N ARG A 107 20.15 -32.34 -22.99
CA ARG A 107 20.29 -33.80 -22.98
C ARG A 107 21.74 -34.28 -23.12
N LYS A 108 22.14 -35.31 -22.34
CA LYS A 108 23.03 -36.45 -22.69
C LYS A 108 22.66 -37.64 -21.76
N GLN A 109 21.89 -38.66 -22.18
CA GLN A 109 22.30 -39.96 -22.79
C GLN A 109 23.43 -40.67 -22.00
N ALA A 110 23.43 -41.95 -21.58
CA ALA A 110 22.69 -43.21 -21.89
C ALA A 110 22.85 -44.18 -20.67
N GLY A 111 21.91 -45.09 -20.35
CA GLY A 111 21.91 -46.54 -20.71
C GLY A 111 22.86 -47.40 -19.83
N GLY A 112 22.55 -48.54 -19.20
CA GLY A 112 21.38 -49.43 -19.17
C GLY A 112 21.65 -50.62 -18.22
N ASP A 113 20.60 -51.39 -17.89
CA ASP A 113 20.64 -52.69 -17.22
C ASP A 113 20.66 -53.84 -18.26
N ASP A 114 21.55 -54.84 -18.15
CA ASP A 114 21.27 -56.24 -18.51
C ASP A 114 22.37 -57.23 -18.04
N GLN A 115 21.96 -58.40 -17.55
CA GLN A 115 22.81 -59.53 -17.14
C GLN A 115 22.87 -60.59 -18.26
N GLY A 116 24.05 -61.16 -18.55
CA GLY A 116 24.10 -62.54 -19.05
C GLY A 116 25.21 -62.96 -20.04
N ALA A 117 26.00 -63.95 -19.59
CA ALA A 117 26.61 -65.06 -20.34
C ALA A 117 27.84 -64.86 -21.27
N GLY A 118 28.94 -65.55 -20.91
CA GLY A 118 29.46 -66.68 -21.72
C GLY A 118 30.68 -66.50 -22.64
N GLN A 119 31.78 -67.18 -22.25
CA GLN A 119 32.85 -67.81 -23.07
C GLN A 119 33.86 -66.94 -23.84
N HIS A 120 35.15 -67.08 -23.52
CA HIS A 120 36.20 -67.63 -24.40
C HIS A 120 37.60 -67.64 -23.71
N ARG A 121 38.22 -68.83 -23.71
CA ARG A 121 39.59 -69.23 -23.31
C ARG A 121 39.89 -69.46 -21.83
#